data_AF-A0A954I0C4-F1
#
_entry.id   AF-A0A954I0C4-F1
#
_cell.length_a   1.000
_cell.length_b   1.000
_cell.length_c   1.000
_cell.angle_alpha   90.00
_cell.angle_beta   90.00
_cell.angle_gamma   90.00
#
_symmetry.space_group_name_H-M   'P 1'
#
loop_
_entity.id
_entity.type
_entity.pdbx_description
1 polymer ?
#
loop_
_entity_poly.entity_id
_entity_poly.type
_entity_poly.pdbx_seq_one_letter_code
_entity_poly.pdbx_strand_id
1 'polypeptide(L)'
;MASFREHIAFSSALGVGYAFGAAALLEFTPEQALLGGFLAGIGGMLPDLDSPTGKPGKEIFALTAAAVPLVLIGHVLAWTGLPPETETVMLLLLSMYFTIRYGLAWVVDKLSVHRGMFHSLPAMAIAAEVTYLAYP
;
A
#
# COMPACT_ATOMS: atom_id res chain seq x y z
N MET A 1 10.77 17.89 -11.31
CA MET A 1 9.98 16.74 -10.85
C MET A 1 8.58 16.90 -11.40
N ALA A 2 7.98 15.81 -11.88
CA ALA A 2 6.59 15.82 -12.33
C ALA A 2 5.66 16.18 -11.14
N SER A 3 4.55 16.85 -11.41
CA SER A 3 3.57 17.18 -10.36
C SER A 3 2.84 15.92 -9.87
N PHE A 4 2.25 15.96 -8.68
CA PHE A 4 1.40 14.87 -8.14
C PHE A 4 0.36 14.37 -9.16
N ARG A 5 -0.25 15.30 -9.92
CA ARG A 5 -1.24 14.98 -10.95
C ARG A 5 -0.66 14.15 -12.08
N GLU A 6 0.57 14.43 -12.49
CA GLU A 6 1.25 13.68 -13.54
C GLU A 6 1.60 12.27 -13.07
N HIS A 7 2.07 12.12 -11.83
CA HIS A 7 2.36 10.80 -11.26
C HIS A 7 1.11 9.93 -11.18
N ILE A 8 0.00 10.47 -10.66
CA ILE A 8 -1.26 9.73 -10.55
C ILE A 8 -1.87 9.42 -11.91
N ALA A 9 -1.85 10.37 -12.85
CA ALA A 9 -2.38 10.13 -14.19
C ALA A 9 -1.57 9.03 -14.90
N PHE A 10 -0.24 9.11 -14.83
CA PHE A 10 0.64 8.14 -15.47
C PHE A 10 0.54 6.75 -14.79
N SER A 11 0.59 6.68 -13.46
CA SER A 11 0.45 5.42 -12.72
C SER A 11 -0.92 4.78 -12.93
N SER A 12 -1.99 5.58 -13.02
CA SER A 12 -3.34 5.06 -13.29
C SER A 12 -3.45 4.52 -14.71
N ALA A 13 -2.86 5.20 -15.70
CA ALA A 13 -2.82 4.70 -17.08
C ALA A 13 -2.02 3.38 -17.16
N LEU A 14 -0.88 3.30 -16.48
CA LEU A 14 -0.12 2.05 -16.35
C LEU A 14 -0.92 0.98 -15.60
N GLY A 15 -1.68 1.34 -14.57
CA GLY A 15 -2.54 0.42 -13.83
C GLY A 15 -3.66 -0.18 -14.69
N VAL A 16 -4.26 0.61 -15.58
CA VAL A 16 -5.23 0.10 -16.57
C VAL A 16 -4.55 -0.85 -17.56
N GLY A 17 -3.37 -0.46 -18.07
CA GLY A 17 -2.57 -1.32 -18.95
C GLY A 17 -2.18 -2.64 -18.28
N TYR A 18 -1.77 -2.59 -17.00
CA TYR A 18 -1.48 -3.75 -16.17
C TYR A 18 -2.71 -4.64 -16.02
N ALA A 19 -3.87 -4.09 -15.63
CA ALA A 19 -5.07 -4.89 -15.42
C ALA A 19 -5.49 -5.62 -16.71
N PHE A 20 -5.46 -4.91 -17.85
CA PHE A 20 -5.77 -5.53 -19.14
C PHE A 20 -4.74 -6.60 -19.51
N GLY A 21 -3.45 -6.30 -19.40
CA GLY A 21 -2.38 -7.24 -19.69
C GLY A 21 -2.40 -8.49 -18.80
N ALA A 22 -2.65 -8.31 -17.51
CA ALA A 22 -2.73 -9.41 -16.54
C ALA A 22 -3.92 -10.33 -16.85
N ALA A 23 -5.10 -9.77 -17.14
CA ALA A 23 -6.27 -10.55 -17.51
C ALA A 23 -6.11 -11.25 -18.88
N ALA A 24 -5.51 -10.57 -19.86
CA ALA A 24 -5.41 -11.09 -21.23
C ALA A 24 -4.24 -12.06 -21.45
N LEU A 25 -3.13 -11.90 -20.71
CA LEU A 25 -1.87 -12.60 -20.98
C LEU A 25 -1.38 -13.49 -19.83
N LEU A 26 -1.82 -13.23 -18.59
CA LEU A 26 -1.29 -13.89 -17.39
C LEU A 26 -2.33 -14.75 -16.65
N GLU A 27 -3.52 -14.93 -17.23
CA GLU A 27 -4.62 -15.74 -16.68
C GLU A 27 -5.14 -15.26 -15.31
N PHE A 28 -4.94 -13.97 -14.98
CA PHE A 28 -5.48 -13.40 -13.75
C PHE A 28 -7.00 -13.34 -13.82
N THR A 29 -7.69 -13.60 -12.71
CA THR A 29 -9.13 -13.33 -12.64
C THR A 29 -9.40 -11.83 -12.78
N PRO A 30 -10.60 -11.41 -13.21
CA PRO A 30 -10.94 -9.99 -13.29
C PRO A 30 -10.70 -9.25 -11.98
N GLU A 31 -10.99 -9.87 -10.83
CA GLU A 31 -10.79 -9.28 -9.51
C GLU A 31 -9.30 -9.07 -9.20
N GLN A 32 -8.45 -10.07 -9.49
CA GLN A 32 -6.99 -9.97 -9.30
C GLN A 32 -6.38 -8.89 -10.20
N ALA A 33 -6.79 -8.87 -11.46
CA ALA A 33 -6.32 -7.89 -12.44
C ALA A 33 -6.73 -6.46 -12.06
N LEU A 34 -8.00 -6.25 -11.69
CA LEU A 34 -8.52 -4.95 -11.26
C LEU A 34 -7.85 -4.48 -9.97
N LEU A 35 -7.69 -5.37 -8.99
CA LEU A 35 -7.04 -5.03 -7.72
C LEU A 35 -5.59 -4.63 -7.94
N GLY A 36 -4.83 -5.41 -8.72
CA GLY A 36 -3.45 -5.08 -9.04
C GLY A 36 -3.31 -3.78 -9.84
N GLY A 37 -4.21 -3.52 -10.79
CA GLY A 37 -4.26 -2.26 -11.52
C GLY A 37 -4.57 -1.05 -10.63
N PHE A 38 -5.50 -1.20 -9.69
CA PHE A 38 -5.84 -0.17 -8.72
C PHE A 38 -4.65 0.14 -7.78
N LEU A 39 -3.98 -0.90 -7.28
CA LEU A 39 -2.78 -0.76 -6.45
C LEU A 39 -1.63 -0.10 -7.22
N ALA A 40 -1.43 -0.45 -8.49
CA ALA A 40 -0.46 0.21 -9.36
C ALA A 40 -0.77 1.70 -9.55
N GLY A 41 -2.04 2.06 -9.70
CA GLY A 41 -2.50 3.45 -9.75
C GLY A 41 -2.18 4.23 -8.48
N ILE A 42 -2.55 3.70 -7.31
CA ILE A 42 -2.25 4.32 -6.00
C ILE A 42 -0.75 4.42 -5.75
N GLY A 43 0.05 3.46 -6.23
CA GLY A 43 1.51 3.47 -6.13
C GLY A 43 2.16 4.74 -6.68
N GLY A 44 1.51 5.44 -7.62
CA GLY A 44 1.97 6.75 -8.11
C GLY A 44 1.99 7.85 -7.06
N MET A 45 1.37 7.66 -5.89
CA MET A 45 1.46 8.60 -4.78
C MET A 45 2.77 8.44 -3.96
N LEU A 46 3.45 7.28 -4.05
CA LEU A 46 4.63 6.95 -3.24
C LEU A 46 5.81 7.94 -3.36
N PRO A 47 6.08 8.55 -4.54
CA PRO A 47 7.13 9.56 -4.66
C PRO A 47 6.98 10.76 -3.72
N ASP A 48 5.75 11.11 -3.34
CA ASP A 48 5.46 12.26 -2.47
C ASP A 48 5.39 11.87 -0.98
N LEU A 49 5.74 10.62 -0.63
CA LEU A 49 5.71 10.10 0.75
C LEU A 49 6.73 10.81 1.66
N ASP A 50 7.89 11.20 1.13
CA ASP A 50 8.91 11.91 1.90
C ASP A 50 8.67 13.43 1.95
N SER A 51 7.62 13.96 1.32
CA SER A 51 7.33 15.39 1.24
C SER A 51 6.90 16.00 2.57
N PRO A 52 7.61 17.03 3.10
CA PRO A 52 7.30 17.64 4.40
C PRO A 52 5.89 18.26 4.48
N THR A 53 5.33 18.65 3.33
CA THR A 53 4.01 19.28 3.22
C THR A 53 2.98 18.42 2.47
N GLY A 54 3.35 17.17 2.15
CA GLY A 54 2.59 16.29 1.28
C GLY A 54 1.27 15.84 1.90
N LYS A 55 0.16 16.49 1.49
CA LYS A 55 -1.18 15.87 1.60
C LYS A 55 -1.20 14.44 1.00
N PRO A 56 -0.53 14.15 -0.14
CA PRO A 56 -0.47 12.79 -0.71
C PRO A 56 0.08 11.72 0.23
N GLY A 57 1.17 12.00 0.95
CA GLY A 57 1.74 11.03 1.92
C GLY A 57 0.73 10.66 3.00
N LYS A 58 -0.03 11.64 3.50
CA LYS A 58 -1.12 11.40 4.46
C LYS A 58 -2.22 10.52 3.88
N GLU A 59 -2.58 10.67 2.61
CA GLU A 59 -3.62 9.85 1.97
C GLU A 59 -3.17 8.41 1.77
N ILE A 60 -1.91 8.18 1.36
CA ILE A 60 -1.36 6.82 1.24
C ILE A 60 -1.44 6.08 2.57
N PHE A 61 -0.95 6.68 3.66
CA PHE A 61 -1.03 6.02 4.97
C PHE A 61 -2.46 5.76 5.42
N ALA A 62 -3.44 6.59 5.01
CA ALA A 62 -4.85 6.33 5.30
C ALA A 62 -5.40 5.15 4.49
N LEU A 63 -5.10 5.10 3.19
CA LEU A 63 -5.50 4.01 2.30
C LEU A 63 -4.86 2.68 2.72
N THR A 64 -3.54 2.68 2.98
CA THR A 64 -2.81 1.51 3.46
C THR A 64 -3.33 1.07 4.82
N ALA A 65 -3.61 1.99 5.75
CA ALA A 65 -4.20 1.66 7.05
C ALA A 65 -5.60 1.04 6.95
N ALA A 66 -6.37 1.37 5.90
CA ALA A 66 -7.68 0.77 5.68
C ALA A 66 -7.59 -0.62 5.03
N ALA A 67 -6.72 -0.79 4.03
CA ALA A 67 -6.66 -2.01 3.22
C ALA A 67 -5.80 -3.12 3.84
N VAL A 68 -4.59 -2.79 4.33
CA VAL A 68 -3.62 -3.79 4.81
C VAL A 68 -4.16 -4.62 5.98
N PRO A 69 -4.84 -4.06 7.00
CA PRO A 69 -5.39 -4.86 8.09
C PRO A 69 -6.40 -5.92 7.61
N LEU A 70 -7.19 -5.62 6.58
CA LEU A 70 -8.17 -6.56 6.03
C LEU A 70 -7.50 -7.76 5.37
N VAL A 71 -6.34 -7.55 4.74
CA VAL A 71 -5.56 -8.60 4.09
C VAL A 71 -4.78 -9.42 5.13
N LEU A 72 -4.23 -8.78 6.16
CA LEU A 72 -3.33 -9.42 7.12
C LEU A 72 -4.00 -10.04 8.34
N ILE A 73 -5.29 -9.78 8.59
CA ILE A 73 -5.96 -10.20 9.82
C ILE A 73 -5.84 -11.71 10.08
N GLY A 74 -5.95 -12.55 9.04
CA GLY A 74 -5.79 -14.00 9.16
C GLY A 74 -4.40 -14.41 9.67
N HIS A 75 -3.35 -13.80 9.09
CA HIS A 75 -1.97 -14.02 9.52
C HIS A 75 -1.74 -13.54 10.96
N VAL A 76 -2.27 -12.39 11.33
CA VAL A 76 -2.12 -11.82 12.69
C VAL A 76 -2.80 -12.72 13.73
N LEU A 77 -4.01 -13.21 13.45
CA LEU A 77 -4.70 -14.16 14.33
C LEU A 77 -3.91 -15.46 14.48
N ALA A 78 -3.42 -16.02 13.37
CA ALA A 78 -2.61 -17.24 13.39
C ALA A 78 -1.31 -17.08 14.18
N TRP A 79 -0.62 -15.94 14.03
CA TRP A 79 0.64 -15.66 14.73
C TRP A 79 0.46 -15.38 16.22
N THR A 80 -0.59 -14.65 16.59
CA THR A 80 -0.85 -14.28 17.99
C THR A 80 -1.56 -15.37 18.79
N GLY A 81 -2.23 -16.31 18.11
CA GLY A 81 -3.06 -17.34 18.76
C GLY A 81 -4.32 -16.77 19.42
N LEU A 82 -4.69 -15.53 19.10
CA LEU A 82 -5.88 -14.88 19.65
C LEU A 82 -7.16 -15.52 19.07
N PRO A 83 -8.23 -15.60 19.87
CA PRO A 83 -9.49 -16.16 19.39
C PRO A 83 -10.07 -15.27 18.29
N PRO A 84 -10.60 -15.82 17.18
CA PRO A 84 -11.17 -15.07 16.07
C PRO A 84 -12.60 -14.55 16.40
N GLU A 85 -12.79 -14.07 17.62
CA GLU A 85 -14.04 -13.44 18.07
C GLU A 85 -14.17 -12.05 17.45
N THR A 86 -15.42 -11.61 17.21
CA THR A 86 -15.72 -10.34 16.54
C THR A 86 -15.03 -9.16 17.22
N GLU A 87 -15.12 -9.08 18.55
CA GLU A 87 -14.52 -8.03 19.36
C GLU A 87 -13.00 -8.03 19.25
N THR A 88 -12.37 -9.21 19.27
CA THR A 88 -10.92 -9.37 19.10
C THR A 88 -10.48 -8.91 17.72
N VAL A 89 -11.19 -9.32 16.67
CA VAL A 89 -10.92 -8.90 15.28
C VAL A 89 -11.08 -7.39 15.13
N MET A 90 -12.14 -6.81 15.66
CA MET A 90 -12.37 -5.36 15.62
C MET A 90 -11.24 -4.60 16.31
N LEU A 91 -10.81 -5.04 17.50
CA LEU A 91 -9.69 -4.42 18.21
C LEU A 91 -8.38 -4.54 17.43
N LEU A 92 -8.10 -5.67 16.81
CA LEU A 92 -6.91 -5.86 15.98
C LEU A 92 -6.94 -4.97 14.73
N LEU A 93 -8.07 -4.89 14.03
CA LEU A 93 -8.22 -4.02 12.86
C LEU A 93 -8.01 -2.55 13.24
N LEU A 94 -8.64 -2.09 14.32
CA LEU A 94 -8.44 -0.72 14.81
C LEU A 94 -6.98 -0.48 15.23
N SER A 95 -6.39 -1.42 15.97
CA SER A 95 -4.99 -1.31 16.42
C SER A 95 -4.03 -1.21 15.24
N MET A 96 -4.19 -2.06 14.22
CA MET A 96 -3.39 -2.00 13.01
C MET A 96 -3.64 -0.70 12.23
N TYR A 97 -4.89 -0.26 12.11
CA TYR A 97 -5.23 1.02 11.46
C TYR A 97 -4.49 2.18 12.12
N PHE A 98 -4.60 2.35 13.44
CA PHE A 98 -3.93 3.45 14.16
C PHE A 98 -2.40 3.33 14.08
N THR A 99 -1.87 2.11 14.15
CA THR A 99 -0.43 1.84 14.03
C THR A 99 0.09 2.25 12.66
N ILE A 100 -0.60 1.90 11.57
CA ILE A 100 -0.17 2.25 10.21
C ILE A 100 -0.40 3.75 9.95
N ARG A 101 -1.62 4.24 10.25
CA ARG A 101 -2.05 5.61 9.93
C ARG A 101 -1.18 6.68 10.59
N TYR A 102 -0.84 6.46 11.86
CA TYR A 102 -0.17 7.45 12.69
C TYR A 102 1.23 7.00 13.11
N GLY A 103 1.39 5.75 13.55
CA GLY A 103 2.68 5.23 14.01
C GLY A 103 3.70 5.14 12.87
N LEU A 104 3.39 4.38 11.82
CA LEU A 104 4.28 4.19 10.68
C LEU A 104 4.52 5.51 9.93
N ALA A 105 3.46 6.31 9.76
CA ALA A 105 3.57 7.64 9.17
C ALA A 105 4.54 8.54 9.95
N TRP A 106 4.48 8.53 11.29
CA TRP A 106 5.40 9.27 12.14
C TRP A 106 6.84 8.75 12.04
N VAL A 107 7.03 7.42 12.01
CA VAL A 107 8.37 6.83 11.85
C VAL A 107 8.98 7.26 10.51
N VAL A 108 8.22 7.20 9.42
CA VAL A 108 8.69 7.62 8.09
C VAL A 108 9.01 9.11 8.08
N ASP A 109 8.18 9.97 8.68
CA ASP A 109 8.48 11.41 8.80
C ASP A 109 9.79 11.68 9.56
N LYS A 110 10.09 10.89 10.60
CA LYS A 110 11.33 11.04 11.38
C LYS A 110 12.58 10.48 10.72
N LEU A 111 12.46 9.39 9.97
CA LEU A 111 13.59 8.68 9.38
C LEU A 111 13.87 9.10 7.94
N SER A 112 12.85 9.56 7.20
CA SER A 112 13.03 9.96 5.82
C SER A 112 13.73 11.31 5.73
N VAL A 113 14.72 11.37 4.84
CA VAL A 113 15.34 12.62 4.41
C VAL A 113 14.96 12.80 2.94
N HIS A 114 14.54 14.01 2.57
CA HIS A 114 13.99 14.36 1.26
C HIS A 114 15.03 14.26 0.13
N ARG A 115 15.42 13.02 -0.20
CA ARG A 115 16.46 12.68 -1.18
C ARG A 115 15.93 11.75 -2.28
N GLY A 116 14.62 11.56 -2.38
CA GLY A 116 14.00 10.78 -3.46
C GLY A 116 14.20 9.28 -3.35
N MET A 117 14.52 8.74 -2.17
CA MET A 117 14.70 7.30 -1.97
C MET A 117 13.41 6.51 -2.23
N PHE A 118 12.24 7.09 -1.97
CA PHE A 118 10.94 6.47 -2.28
C PHE A 118 10.59 6.50 -3.78
N HIS A 119 11.44 7.14 -4.60
CA HIS A 119 11.41 7.11 -6.06
C HIS A 119 12.46 6.14 -6.64
N SER A 120 13.05 5.25 -5.84
CA SER A 120 14.16 4.38 -6.25
C SER A 120 13.71 2.94 -6.56
N LEU A 121 14.42 2.27 -7.48
CA LEU A 121 14.21 0.84 -7.76
C LEU A 121 14.33 -0.05 -6.51
N PRO A 122 15.27 0.19 -5.58
CA PRO A 122 15.31 -0.55 -4.31
C PRO A 122 14.02 -0.44 -3.48
N ALA A 123 13.44 0.76 -3.37
CA ALA A 123 12.19 0.93 -2.62
C ALA A 123 11.04 0.14 -3.24
N MET A 124 10.95 0.13 -4.57
CA MET A 124 9.99 -0.67 -5.32
C MET A 124 10.20 -2.18 -5.08
N ALA A 125 11.45 -2.67 -5.17
CA ALA A 125 11.76 -4.08 -4.97
C ALA A 125 11.40 -4.55 -3.55
N ILE A 126 11.78 -3.79 -2.53
CA ILE A 126 11.44 -4.10 -1.13
C ILE A 126 9.92 -4.13 -0.94
N ALA A 127 9.18 -3.15 -1.48
CA ALA A 127 7.73 -3.12 -1.35
C ALA A 127 7.06 -4.33 -2.05
N ALA A 128 7.56 -4.71 -3.23
CA ALA A 128 7.09 -5.87 -3.97
C ALA A 128 7.36 -7.17 -3.20
N GLU A 129 8.57 -7.36 -2.69
CA GLU A 129 8.95 -8.54 -1.90
C GLU A 129 8.14 -8.64 -0.60
N VAL A 130 7.98 -7.54 0.14
CA VAL A 130 7.17 -7.52 1.36
C VAL A 130 5.72 -7.88 1.05
N THR A 131 5.17 -7.36 -0.05
CA THR A 131 3.80 -7.69 -0.47
C THR A 131 3.70 -9.16 -0.86
N TYR A 132 4.65 -9.69 -1.64
CA TYR A 132 4.68 -11.09 -2.05
C TYR A 132 4.76 -12.05 -0.84
N LEU A 133 5.55 -11.70 0.18
CA LEU A 133 5.71 -12.52 1.39
C LEU A 133 4.53 -12.41 2.36
N ALA A 134 3.81 -11.28 2.37
CA ALA A 134 2.75 -11.02 3.33
C ALA A 134 1.34 -11.31 2.79
N TYR A 135 1.16 -11.33 1.47
CA TYR A 135 -0.14 -11.58 0.85
C TYR A 135 -0.54 -13.06 1.02
N PRO A 136 -1.74 -13.36 1.53
CA PRO A 136 -2.23 -14.71 1.79
C PRO A 136 -2.58 -15.51 0.53
#